data_AF-A0A925II63-F1
#
_entry.id   AF-A0A925II63-F1
#
_cell.length_a   1.000
_cell.length_b   1.000
_cell.length_c   1.000
_cell.angle_alpha   90.00
_cell.angle_beta   90.00
_cell.angle_gamma   90.00
#
_symmetry.space_group_name_H-M   'P 1'
#
loop_
_entity.id
_entity.type
_entity.pdbx_description
1 polymer ?
#
loop_
_entity_poly.entity_id
_entity_poly.type
_entity_poly.pdbx_seq_one_letter_code
_entity_poly.pdbx_strand_id
1 'polypeptide(L)' 'STNRRMINADAKLKVLFAGKTQISMFDLAKVVSKNVK' A
#
# COMPACT_ATOMS: atom_id res chain seq x y z
N SER A 1 15.50 -10.25 11.70
CA SER A 1 14.99 -10.43 10.33
C SER A 1 14.01 -9.31 10.03
N THR A 2 14.30 -8.42 9.08
CA THR A 2 13.42 -7.29 8.75
C THR A 2 12.41 -7.72 7.69
N ASN A 3 11.11 -7.56 7.98
CA ASN A 3 10.05 -7.93 7.05
C ASN A 3 9.99 -6.94 5.88
N ARG A 4 10.62 -7.31 4.76
CA ARG A 4 10.67 -6.51 3.52
C ARG A 4 9.42 -6.62 2.62
N ARG A 5 8.39 -7.34 3.08
CA ARG A 5 7.13 -7.52 2.31
C ARG A 5 6.06 -6.51 2.69
N MET A 6 6.30 -5.72 3.73
CA MET A 6 5.36 -4.71 4.19
C MET A 6 5.81 -3.34 3.71
N ILE A 7 4.85 -2.51 3.30
CA ILE A 7 5.05 -1.16 2.80
C ILE A 7 4.36 -0.22 3.76
N ASN A 8 5.12 0.69 4.36
CA ASN A 8 4.60 1.71 5.26
C ASN A 8 4.01 2.87 4.45
N ALA A 9 2.88 3.40 4.91
CA ALA A 9 2.18 4.48 4.26
C ALA A 9 2.58 5.83 4.86
N ASP A 10 3.06 6.73 4.00
CA ASP A 10 3.16 8.16 4.32
C ASP A 10 1.78 8.86 4.19
N ALA A 11 1.73 10.18 4.38
CA ALA A 11 0.48 10.93 4.30
C ALA A 11 -0.23 10.81 2.94
N LYS A 12 0.52 10.67 1.84
CA LYS A 12 -0.04 10.55 0.48
C LYS A 12 -0.47 9.12 0.19
N LEU A 13 0.35 8.14 0.58
CA LEU A 13 0.07 6.71 0.44
C LEU A 13 -1.11 6.26 1.30
N LYS A 14 -1.35 6.90 2.46
CA LYS A 14 -2.55 6.61 3.29
C LYS A 14 -3.84 6.79 2.50
N VAL A 15 -3.93 7.79 1.63
CA VAL A 15 -5.11 8.04 0.79
C VAL A 15 -5.30 6.87 -0.19
N LEU A 16 -4.22 6.37 -0.77
CA LEU A 16 -4.23 5.25 -1.72
C LEU A 16 -4.45 3.88 -1.05
N PHE A 17 -4.00 3.72 0.20
CA PHE A 17 -4.07 2.47 0.95
C PHE A 17 -5.37 2.36 1.78
N ALA A 18 -6.40 3.12 1.42
CA ALA A 18 -7.69 3.15 2.12
C ALA A 18 -7.55 3.46 3.63
N GLY A 19 -6.65 4.38 3.98
CA GLY A 19 -6.37 4.82 5.34
C GLY A 19 -5.43 3.91 6.13
N LYS A 20 -4.96 2.80 5.56
CA LYS A 20 -4.04 1.88 6.25
C LYS A 20 -2.64 2.50 6.35
N THR A 21 -2.04 2.38 7.53
CA THR A 21 -0.66 2.80 7.81
C THR A 21 0.39 1.85 7.22
N GLN A 22 -0.01 0.63 6.88
CA GLN A 22 0.86 -0.38 6.31
C GLN A 22 0.03 -1.35 5.46
N ILE A 23 0.59 -1.77 4.32
CA ILE A 23 0.01 -2.81 3.45
C ILE A 23 1.04 -3.85 3.08
N SER A 24 0.61 -5.00 2.58
CA SER A 24 1.52 -6.00 2.02
C SER A 24 1.84 -5.68 0.55
N MET A 25 3.02 -6.08 0.08
CA MET A 25 3.40 -6.02 -1.33
C MET A 25 2.42 -6.79 -2.24
N PHE A 26 1.74 -7.82 -1.71
CA PHE A 26 0.71 -8.55 -2.44
C PHE A 26 -0.57 -7.73 -2.67
N ASP A 27 -0.85 -6.71 -1.84
CA ASP A 27 -1.99 -5.82 -2.00
C ASP A 27 -1.73 -4.70 -3.01
N LEU A 28 -0.48 -4.52 -3.44
CA LEU A 28 -0.03 -3.39 -4.28
C LEU A 28 -0.70 -3.42 -5.65
N ALA A 29 -0.85 -4.60 -6.26
CA ALA A 29 -1.56 -4.77 -7.52
C ALA A 29 -3.02 -4.27 -7.44
N LYS A 30 -3.72 -4.59 -6.33
CA LYS A 30 -5.11 -4.14 -6.10
C LYS A 30 -5.21 -2.63 -5.93
N VAL A 31 -4.21 -2.00 -5.30
CA VAL A 31 -4.13 -0.54 -5.20
C VAL A 31 -3.94 0.07 -6.60
N VAL A 32 -3.04 -0.47 -7.41
CA VAL A 32 -2.79 0.02 -8.77
C VAL A 32 -4.03 -0.11 -9.65
N SER A 33 -4.67 -1.28 -9.69
CA SER A 33 -5.89 -1.51 -10.50
C SER A 33 -7.06 -0.59 -10.15
N LYS A 34 -7.14 -0.07 -8.91
CA LYS A 34 -8.18 0.88 -8.51
C LYS A 34 -7.90 2.32 -8.96
N ASN A 35 -6.64 2.66 -9.18
CA ASN A 35 -6.20 4.05 -9.39
C ASN A 35 -5.73 4.31 -10.82
N VAL A 36 -5.41 3.26 -11.58
CA VAL A 36 -5.09 3.35 -13.00
C VAL A 36 -6.33 2.95 -13.79
N LYS A 37 -6.87 3.88 -14.57
CA LYS A 37 -7.93 3.64 -15.58
C LYS A 37 -7.30 3.38 -16.94
#